data_AF-I7Z7Y0-F1
#
_entry.id   AF-I7Z7Y0-F1
#
_cell.length_a   1.000
_cell.length_b   1.000
_cell.length_c   1.000
_cell.angle_alpha   90.00
_cell.angle_beta   90.00
_cell.angle_gamma   90.00
#
_symmetry.space_group_name_H-M   'P 1'
#
loop_
_entity.id
_entity.type
_entity.pdbx_description
1 polymer ?
#
loop_
_entity_poly.entity_id
_entity_poly.type
_entity_poly.pdbx_seq_one_letter_code
_entity_poly.pdbx_strand_id
1 'polypeptide(L)'
;MITQQTISNLRELKLRTMAQTYEQQLAQPSFSTLSFDERLGLMVDAELSSKTNRKLQRLLKAASLPERVLIEDLAFGVARGLDNSVIHTLASGEWVRRKQHVLVSGATGTGKTWVISALGSQMCRLGYPTLYLSAGDLYDLLTRAAADGSWAQVKRRLIGIQVLIIDDFGMAPIPSEHAHVLLDIIDKRRRIGPVVIASQFPKGKWHGFFPDPTMADAVMDRIVHMATEINLKGDSMRKMKGNEAIA
;
A
#
# COMPACT_ATOMS: atom_id res chain seq x y z
N MET A 1 -18.03 -34.85 26.54
CA MET A 1 -16.55 -34.86 26.70
C MET A 1 -15.82 -34.59 25.39
N ILE A 2 -16.09 -35.32 24.30
CA ILE A 2 -15.40 -35.13 23.00
C ILE A 2 -15.59 -33.72 22.42
N THR A 3 -16.80 -33.17 22.46
CA THR A 3 -17.14 -31.86 21.87
C THR A 3 -16.34 -30.69 22.45
N GLN A 4 -16.21 -30.62 23.78
CA GLN A 4 -15.40 -29.58 24.42
C GLN A 4 -13.91 -29.76 24.15
N GLN A 5 -13.43 -31.01 24.09
CA GLN A 5 -12.05 -31.29 23.71
C GLN A 5 -11.77 -30.82 22.28
N THR A 6 -12.67 -31.08 21.34
CA THR A 6 -12.55 -30.60 19.94
C THR A 6 -12.47 -29.08 19.89
N ILE A 7 -13.32 -28.36 20.62
CA ILE A 7 -13.29 -26.89 20.68
C ILE A 7 -11.95 -26.38 21.24
N SER A 8 -11.44 -27.01 22.30
CA SER A 8 -10.14 -26.67 22.89
C SER A 8 -9.01 -26.87 21.87
N ASN A 9 -8.97 -28.02 21.21
CA ASN A 9 -7.98 -28.34 20.18
C ASN A 9 -8.03 -27.36 19.00
N LEU A 10 -9.23 -26.96 18.56
CA LEU A 10 -9.38 -25.95 17.49
C LEU A 10 -8.79 -24.60 17.90
N ARG A 11 -8.98 -24.18 19.15
CA ARG A 11 -8.39 -22.93 19.67
C ARG A 11 -6.87 -23.01 19.75
N GLU A 12 -6.32 -24.15 20.16
CA GLU A 12 -4.87 -24.41 20.21
C GLU A 12 -4.22 -24.37 18.82
N LEU A 13 -4.90 -24.95 17.81
CA LEU A 13 -4.52 -24.88 16.39
C LEU A 13 -4.71 -23.48 15.77
N LYS A 14 -5.11 -22.47 16.56
CA LYS A 14 -5.40 -21.10 16.13
C LYS A 14 -6.56 -21.01 15.11
N LEU A 15 -7.51 -21.95 15.16
CA LEU A 15 -8.75 -21.99 14.38
C LEU A 15 -9.92 -21.46 15.23
N ARG A 16 -9.79 -20.21 15.68
CA ARG A 16 -10.68 -19.61 16.69
C ARG A 16 -12.11 -19.39 16.18
N THR A 17 -12.25 -18.96 14.93
CA THR A 17 -13.56 -18.75 14.30
C THR A 17 -14.22 -20.09 14.01
N MET A 18 -13.48 -21.10 13.57
CA MET A 18 -13.99 -22.47 13.42
C MET A 18 -14.53 -23.02 14.75
N ALA A 19 -13.81 -22.83 15.86
CA ALA A 19 -14.27 -23.22 17.19
C ALA A 19 -15.59 -22.52 17.57
N GLN A 20 -15.68 -21.21 17.31
CA GLN A 20 -16.88 -20.43 17.58
C GLN A 20 -18.06 -20.85 16.70
N THR A 21 -17.84 -21.08 15.40
CA THR A 21 -18.88 -21.58 14.49
C THR A 21 -19.35 -22.97 14.89
N TYR A 22 -18.44 -23.83 15.38
CA TYR A 22 -18.82 -25.14 15.90
C TYR A 22 -19.71 -25.03 17.15
N GLU A 23 -19.37 -24.15 18.10
CA GLU A 23 -20.22 -23.83 19.25
C GLU A 23 -21.61 -23.32 18.83
N GLN A 24 -21.67 -22.45 17.81
CA GLN A 24 -22.94 -21.94 17.27
C GLN A 24 -23.79 -23.03 16.62
N GLN A 25 -23.18 -23.93 15.84
CA GLN A 25 -23.89 -25.05 15.21
C GLN A 25 -24.47 -26.02 16.24
N LEU A 26 -23.80 -26.23 17.38
CA LEU A 26 -24.31 -27.07 18.46
C LEU A 26 -25.49 -26.43 19.22
N ALA A 27 -25.51 -25.09 19.30
CA ALA A 27 -26.55 -24.35 20.00
C ALA A 27 -27.81 -24.11 19.15
N GLN A 28 -27.73 -24.24 17.82
CA GLN A 28 -28.80 -23.89 16.89
C GLN A 28 -29.38 -25.11 16.16
N PRO A 29 -30.66 -25.45 16.39
CA PRO A 29 -31.31 -26.61 15.76
C PRO A 29 -31.36 -26.54 14.23
N SER A 30 -31.34 -25.34 13.64
CA SER A 30 -31.36 -25.12 12.19
C SER A 30 -30.18 -25.76 11.46
N PHE A 31 -29.03 -25.96 12.12
CA PHE A 31 -27.88 -26.63 11.51
C PHE A 31 -28.03 -28.15 11.49
N SER A 32 -28.98 -28.73 12.24
CA SER A 32 -29.21 -30.18 12.25
C SER A 32 -29.80 -30.72 10.94
N THR A 33 -30.38 -29.86 10.11
CA THR A 33 -30.89 -30.21 8.77
C THR A 33 -29.80 -30.30 7.71
N LEU A 34 -28.61 -29.77 8.00
CA LEU A 34 -27.45 -29.82 7.11
C LEU A 34 -26.64 -31.09 7.34
N SER A 35 -26.07 -31.62 6.26
CA SER A 35 -25.12 -32.72 6.30
C SER A 35 -23.85 -32.35 7.09
N PHE A 36 -23.06 -33.36 7.46
CA PHE A 36 -21.76 -33.12 8.10
C PHE A 36 -20.84 -32.28 7.21
N ASP A 37 -20.78 -32.59 5.90
CA ASP A 37 -19.89 -31.91 4.97
C ASP A 37 -20.27 -30.43 4.78
N GLU A 38 -21.56 -30.11 4.71
CA GLU A 38 -22.04 -28.72 4.65
C GLU A 38 -21.66 -27.94 5.91
N ARG A 39 -21.89 -28.55 7.09
CA ARG A 39 -21.50 -27.93 8.37
C ARG A 39 -20.01 -27.70 8.48
N LEU A 40 -19.21 -28.68 8.04
CA LEU A 40 -17.75 -28.56 8.01
C LEU A 40 -17.29 -27.49 7.02
N GLY A 41 -17.88 -27.43 5.84
CA GLY A 41 -17.63 -26.39 4.83
C GLY A 41 -17.86 -25.00 5.41
N LEU A 42 -19.02 -24.75 6.02
CA LEU A 42 -19.34 -23.46 6.65
C LEU A 42 -18.32 -23.06 7.74
N MET A 43 -17.86 -24.03 8.53
CA MET A 43 -16.83 -23.80 9.56
C MET A 43 -15.48 -23.40 8.95
N VAL A 44 -15.05 -24.10 7.91
CA VAL A 44 -13.78 -23.85 7.21
C VAL A 44 -13.83 -22.50 6.49
N ASP A 45 -14.92 -22.20 5.79
CA ASP A 45 -15.12 -20.94 5.08
C ASP A 45 -15.13 -19.73 6.02
N ALA A 46 -15.78 -19.87 7.18
CA ALA A 46 -15.79 -18.84 8.21
C ALA A 46 -14.37 -18.57 8.75
N GLU A 47 -13.58 -19.61 9.02
CA GLU A 47 -12.19 -19.44 9.48
C GLU A 47 -11.30 -18.84 8.41
N LEU A 48 -11.40 -19.29 7.17
CA LEU A 48 -10.63 -18.77 6.05
C LEU A 48 -10.94 -17.28 5.82
N SER A 49 -12.22 -16.92 5.82
CA SER A 49 -12.68 -15.53 5.69
C SER A 49 -12.17 -14.66 6.84
N SER A 50 -12.25 -15.16 8.07
CA SER A 50 -11.73 -14.49 9.27
C SER A 50 -10.22 -14.28 9.23
N LYS A 51 -9.44 -15.29 8.81
CA LYS A 51 -7.98 -15.17 8.66
C LYS A 51 -7.60 -14.18 7.56
N THR A 52 -8.28 -14.25 6.41
CA THR A 52 -8.04 -13.33 5.28
C THR A 52 -8.35 -11.89 5.68
N ASN A 53 -9.49 -11.64 6.33
CA ASN A 53 -9.85 -10.31 6.82
C ASN A 53 -8.85 -9.80 7.87
N ARG A 54 -8.47 -10.62 8.87
CA ARG A 54 -7.46 -10.24 9.87
C ARG A 54 -6.11 -9.89 9.24
N LYS A 55 -5.68 -10.66 8.23
CA LYS A 55 -4.46 -10.36 7.47
C LYS A 55 -4.59 -9.01 6.76
N LEU A 56 -5.69 -8.78 6.04
CA LEU A 56 -5.95 -7.53 5.34
C LEU A 56 -5.94 -6.32 6.27
N GLN A 57 -6.70 -6.38 7.39
CA GLN A 57 -6.75 -5.29 8.37
C GLN A 57 -5.36 -4.98 8.95
N ARG A 58 -4.57 -6.02 9.24
CA ARG A 58 -3.19 -5.83 9.70
C ARG A 58 -2.32 -5.14 8.64
N LEU A 59 -2.45 -5.52 7.37
CA LEU A 59 -1.70 -4.90 6.27
C LEU A 59 -2.11 -3.44 6.05
N LEU A 60 -3.42 -3.15 6.02
CA LEU A 60 -3.93 -1.78 5.88
C LEU A 60 -3.48 -0.89 7.03
N LYS A 61 -3.54 -1.40 8.27
CA LYS A 61 -3.04 -0.66 9.44
C LYS A 61 -1.53 -0.41 9.36
N ALA A 62 -0.75 -1.41 8.95
CA ALA A 62 0.70 -1.27 8.81
C ALA A 62 1.11 -0.34 7.65
N ALA A 63 0.26 -0.25 6.61
CA ALA A 63 0.49 0.62 5.47
C ALA A 63 0.42 2.10 5.84
N SER A 64 -0.35 2.47 6.87
CA SER A 64 -0.48 3.85 7.34
C SER A 64 -0.88 4.83 6.23
N LEU A 65 -1.76 4.38 5.33
CA LEU A 65 -2.26 5.21 4.23
C LEU A 65 -3.08 6.38 4.80
N PRO A 66 -2.93 7.59 4.25
CA PRO A 66 -3.61 8.78 4.76
C PRO A 66 -5.12 8.70 4.55
N GLU A 67 -5.54 8.06 3.46
CA GLU A 67 -6.94 7.93 3.05
C GLU A 67 -7.29 6.48 2.77
N ARG A 68 -8.51 6.06 3.13
CA ARG A 68 -9.03 4.71 2.82
C ARG A 68 -9.78 4.75 1.50
N VAL A 69 -9.02 4.76 0.41
CA VAL A 69 -9.56 4.86 -0.95
C VAL A 69 -9.52 3.49 -1.63
N LEU A 70 -10.57 3.15 -2.38
CA LEU A 70 -10.61 1.99 -3.26
C LEU A 70 -10.31 2.38 -4.71
N ILE A 71 -9.94 1.41 -5.54
CA ILE A 71 -9.70 1.69 -6.97
C ILE A 71 -11.01 2.11 -7.65
N GLU A 72 -12.10 1.53 -7.18
CA GLU A 72 -13.47 1.77 -7.59
C GLU A 72 -13.95 3.21 -7.25
N ASP A 73 -13.35 3.84 -6.24
CA ASP A 73 -13.68 5.22 -5.84
C ASP A 73 -12.99 6.28 -6.73
N LEU A 74 -12.11 5.86 -7.65
CA LEU A 74 -11.37 6.78 -8.50
C LEU A 74 -12.27 7.29 -9.64
N ALA A 75 -12.44 8.61 -9.69
CA ALA A 75 -13.07 9.26 -10.84
C ALA A 75 -12.13 9.20 -12.06
N PHE A 76 -12.35 8.22 -12.94
CA PHE A 76 -11.63 8.05 -14.20
C PHE A 76 -12.01 9.12 -15.22
N GLY A 77 -11.08 9.44 -16.13
CA GLY A 77 -11.39 10.33 -17.24
C GLY A 77 -10.13 10.78 -17.96
N VAL A 78 -10.23 10.86 -19.29
CA VAL A 78 -9.15 11.36 -20.17
C VAL A 78 -8.73 12.78 -19.75
N ALA A 79 -9.69 13.62 -19.35
CA ALA A 79 -9.44 14.97 -18.85
C ALA A 79 -8.57 15.01 -17.59
N ARG A 80 -8.62 13.96 -16.76
CA ARG A 80 -7.79 13.82 -15.56
C ARG A 80 -6.44 13.17 -15.83
N GLY A 81 -6.17 12.68 -17.04
CA GLY A 81 -4.98 11.89 -17.33
C GLY A 81 -4.93 10.56 -16.57
N LEU A 82 -6.09 10.06 -16.15
CA LEU A 82 -6.23 8.79 -15.43
C LEU A 82 -6.89 7.76 -16.36
N ASP A 83 -6.04 6.98 -17.03
CA ASP A 83 -6.47 5.92 -17.94
C ASP A 83 -6.92 4.68 -17.15
N ASN A 84 -8.14 4.22 -17.43
CA ASN A 84 -8.72 3.08 -16.75
C ASN A 84 -7.94 1.78 -17.01
N SER A 85 -7.41 1.60 -18.23
CA SER A 85 -6.62 0.42 -18.59
C SER A 85 -5.32 0.32 -17.78
N VAL A 86 -4.65 1.45 -17.56
CA VAL A 86 -3.43 1.54 -16.77
C VAL A 86 -3.72 1.23 -15.32
N ILE A 87 -4.78 1.80 -14.75
CA ILE A 87 -5.14 1.57 -13.35
C ILE A 87 -5.59 0.12 -13.11
N HIS A 88 -6.38 -0.48 -14.00
CA HIS A 88 -6.71 -1.91 -13.89
C HIS A 88 -5.47 -2.82 -14.00
N THR A 89 -4.53 -2.47 -14.89
CA THR A 89 -3.26 -3.19 -14.99
C THR A 89 -2.46 -3.09 -13.69
N LEU A 90 -2.40 -1.90 -13.07
CA LEU A 90 -1.75 -1.73 -11.77
C LEU A 90 -2.53 -2.43 -10.63
N ALA A 91 -3.86 -2.49 -10.70
CA ALA A 91 -4.70 -3.14 -9.72
C ALA A 91 -4.51 -4.67 -9.69
N SER A 92 -3.97 -5.28 -10.76
CA SER A 92 -3.59 -6.70 -10.80
C SER A 92 -2.40 -7.05 -9.89
N GLY A 93 -1.57 -6.06 -9.56
CA GLY A 93 -0.34 -6.26 -8.78
C GLY A 93 0.84 -6.87 -9.55
N GLU A 94 0.72 -7.10 -10.86
CA GLU A 94 1.80 -7.68 -11.67
C GLU A 94 3.08 -6.83 -11.66
N TRP A 95 2.94 -5.50 -11.63
CA TRP A 95 4.06 -4.56 -11.49
C TRP A 95 4.86 -4.78 -10.19
N VAL A 96 4.23 -5.22 -9.10
CA VAL A 96 4.91 -5.56 -7.83
C VAL A 96 5.75 -6.82 -7.96
N ARG A 97 5.28 -7.80 -8.74
CA ARG A 97 6.04 -9.01 -9.06
C ARG A 97 7.24 -8.68 -9.94
N ARG A 98 7.03 -7.83 -10.95
CA ARG A 98 8.06 -7.36 -11.89
C ARG A 98 9.01 -6.31 -11.32
N LYS A 99 8.78 -5.84 -10.09
CA LYS A 99 9.56 -4.78 -9.42
C LYS A 99 9.57 -3.46 -10.19
N GLN A 100 8.53 -3.21 -10.98
CA GLN A 100 8.38 -1.99 -11.77
C GLN A 100 7.88 -0.85 -10.90
N HIS A 101 8.44 0.35 -11.05
CA HIS A 101 8.07 1.49 -10.23
C HIS A 101 6.79 2.16 -10.76
N VAL A 102 6.16 3.00 -9.94
CA VAL A 102 5.01 3.80 -10.37
C VAL A 102 5.25 5.25 -9.98
N LEU A 103 5.11 6.15 -10.95
CA LEU A 103 5.27 7.58 -10.75
C LEU A 103 3.94 8.26 -10.98
N VAL A 104 3.47 9.02 -10.00
CA VAL A 104 2.23 9.79 -10.09
C VAL A 104 2.58 11.27 -10.00
N SER A 105 2.40 12.01 -11.09
CA SER A 105 2.65 13.45 -11.13
C SER A 105 1.38 14.25 -11.36
N GLY A 106 1.38 15.54 -11.01
CA GLY A 106 0.26 16.45 -11.28
C GLY A 106 0.14 17.58 -10.27
N ALA A 107 -0.57 18.65 -10.61
CA ALA A 107 -0.69 19.83 -9.74
C ALA A 107 -1.32 19.53 -8.36
N THR A 108 -1.24 20.48 -7.43
CA THR A 108 -1.86 20.35 -6.11
C THR A 108 -3.37 20.17 -6.22
N GLY A 109 -3.91 19.20 -5.50
CA GLY A 109 -5.35 18.91 -5.49
C GLY A 109 -5.85 18.02 -6.64
N THR A 110 -5.01 17.62 -7.60
CA THR A 110 -5.42 16.71 -8.71
C THR A 110 -5.70 15.28 -8.27
N GLY A 111 -5.48 14.93 -6.99
CA GLY A 111 -5.80 13.60 -6.43
C GLY A 111 -4.64 12.60 -6.41
N LYS A 112 -3.38 13.04 -6.46
CA LYS A 112 -2.18 12.16 -6.36
C LYS A 112 -2.23 11.23 -5.14
N THR A 113 -2.39 11.80 -3.96
CA THR A 113 -2.52 11.07 -2.68
C THR A 113 -3.68 10.08 -2.70
N TRP A 114 -4.79 10.42 -3.36
CA TRP A 114 -5.93 9.52 -3.56
C TRP A 114 -5.58 8.31 -4.42
N VAL A 115 -4.92 8.52 -5.57
CA VAL A 115 -4.50 7.45 -6.48
C VAL A 115 -3.50 6.51 -5.81
N ILE A 116 -2.45 7.03 -5.17
CA ILE A 116 -1.46 6.18 -4.49
C ILE A 116 -2.06 5.45 -3.27
N SER A 117 -3.04 6.06 -2.58
CA SER A 117 -3.75 5.42 -1.47
C SER A 117 -4.66 4.28 -1.95
N ALA A 118 -5.32 4.47 -3.09
CA ALA A 118 -6.11 3.42 -3.74
C ALA A 118 -5.24 2.24 -4.19
N LEU A 119 -4.10 2.53 -4.83
CA LEU A 119 -3.12 1.52 -5.21
C LEU A 119 -2.57 0.80 -3.98
N GLY A 120 -2.17 1.52 -2.93
CA GLY A 120 -1.67 0.92 -1.69
C GLY A 120 -2.70 0.01 -1.02
N SER A 121 -3.96 0.44 -0.93
CA SER A 121 -5.05 -0.35 -0.39
C SER A 121 -5.29 -1.62 -1.22
N GLN A 122 -5.22 -1.51 -2.54
CA GLN A 122 -5.34 -2.64 -3.44
C GLN A 122 -4.19 -3.63 -3.28
N MET A 123 -2.95 -3.16 -3.12
CA MET A 123 -1.81 -4.04 -2.87
C MET A 123 -1.95 -4.77 -1.53
N CYS A 124 -2.47 -4.12 -0.49
CA CYS A 124 -2.82 -4.79 0.77
C CYS A 124 -3.89 -5.87 0.58
N ARG A 125 -4.91 -5.64 -0.26
CA ARG A 125 -5.94 -6.65 -0.62
C ARG A 125 -5.35 -7.87 -1.32
N LEU A 126 -4.38 -7.67 -2.21
CA LEU A 126 -3.61 -8.75 -2.83
C LEU A 126 -2.60 -9.42 -1.88
N GLY A 127 -2.51 -8.94 -0.64
CA GLY A 127 -1.65 -9.52 0.39
C GLY A 127 -0.22 -9.00 0.40
N TYR A 128 0.08 -7.94 -0.36
CA TYR A 128 1.38 -7.27 -0.38
C TYR A 128 1.51 -6.30 0.80
N PRO A 129 2.50 -6.48 1.70
CA PRO A 129 2.86 -5.48 2.68
C PRO A 129 3.24 -4.18 1.99
N THR A 130 2.53 -3.12 2.35
CA THR A 130 2.71 -1.77 1.83
C THR A 130 3.11 -0.86 2.98
N LEU A 131 3.87 0.20 2.70
CA LEU A 131 4.19 1.27 3.65
C LEU A 131 4.09 2.61 2.93
N TYR A 132 3.31 3.52 3.47
CA TYR A 132 3.22 4.91 3.04
C TYR A 132 4.05 5.80 3.96
N LEU A 133 4.78 6.74 3.37
CA LEU A 133 5.45 7.85 4.02
C LEU A 133 5.33 9.10 3.11
N SER A 134 5.13 10.28 3.68
CA SER A 134 5.46 11.49 2.93
C SER A 134 6.99 11.60 2.82
N ALA A 135 7.50 12.33 1.82
CA ALA A 135 8.94 12.56 1.69
C ALA A 135 9.50 13.27 2.94
N GLY A 136 8.76 14.22 3.52
CA GLY A 136 9.11 14.87 4.79
C GLY A 136 9.21 13.88 5.95
N ASP A 137 8.19 13.05 6.16
CA ASP A 137 8.19 12.03 7.22
C ASP A 137 9.34 11.02 7.05
N LEU A 138 9.65 10.67 5.80
CA LEU A 138 10.79 9.83 5.48
C LEU A 138 12.08 10.50 5.95
N TYR A 139 12.33 11.75 5.57
CA TYR A 139 13.54 12.48 5.98
C TYR A 139 13.64 12.59 7.51
N ASP A 140 12.56 13.00 8.18
CA ASP A 140 12.51 13.07 9.65
C ASP A 140 12.77 11.70 10.31
N LEU A 141 12.29 10.62 9.71
CA LEU A 141 12.55 9.26 10.18
C LEU A 141 14.03 8.90 10.05
N LEU A 142 14.67 9.28 8.92
CA LEU A 142 16.10 9.02 8.70
C LEU A 142 16.98 9.83 9.66
N THR A 143 16.67 11.11 9.88
CA THR A 143 17.38 11.97 10.83
C THR A 143 17.29 11.44 12.26
N ARG A 144 16.09 11.06 12.70
CA ARG A 144 15.89 10.45 14.02
C ARG A 144 16.65 9.14 14.17
N ALA A 145 16.58 8.27 13.16
CA ALA A 145 17.23 6.96 13.18
C ALA A 145 18.77 7.05 13.19
N ALA A 146 19.33 8.11 12.63
CA ALA A 146 20.75 8.41 12.73
C ALA A 146 21.14 8.88 14.14
N ALA A 147 20.30 9.71 14.78
CA ALA A 147 20.56 10.25 16.11
C ALA A 147 20.40 9.21 17.24
N ASP A 148 19.43 8.30 17.14
CA ASP A 148 19.12 7.30 18.19
C ASP A 148 19.77 5.92 17.97
N GLY A 149 20.54 5.75 16.89
CA GLY A 149 21.20 4.49 16.54
C GLY A 149 20.28 3.42 15.94
N SER A 150 19.00 3.70 15.69
CA SER A 150 18.04 2.74 15.11
C SER A 150 18.14 2.57 13.59
N TRP A 151 19.13 3.22 12.97
CA TRP A 151 19.39 3.21 11.53
C TRP A 151 19.23 1.85 10.85
N ALA A 152 19.90 0.82 11.38
CA ALA A 152 19.88 -0.51 10.78
C ALA A 152 18.49 -1.16 10.77
N GLN A 153 17.62 -0.81 11.73
CA GLN A 153 16.24 -1.30 11.80
C GLN A 153 15.35 -0.57 10.78
N VAL A 154 15.43 0.76 10.73
CA VAL A 154 14.67 1.58 9.78
C VAL A 154 15.01 1.19 8.35
N LYS A 155 16.30 1.07 8.04
CA LYS A 155 16.79 0.65 6.73
C LYS A 155 16.29 -0.73 6.32
N ARG A 156 16.34 -1.72 7.22
CA ARG A 156 15.78 -3.06 6.95
C ARG A 156 14.28 -3.01 6.67
N ARG A 157 13.53 -2.19 7.41
CA ARG A 157 12.09 -2.00 7.19
C ARG A 157 11.80 -1.37 5.82
N LEU A 158 12.48 -0.29 5.48
CA LEU A 158 12.30 0.44 4.22
C LEU A 158 12.72 -0.40 3.00
N ILE A 159 13.73 -1.24 3.11
CA ILE A 159 14.15 -2.14 2.02
C ILE A 159 13.24 -3.37 1.93
N GLY A 160 12.87 -3.97 3.07
CA GLY A 160 12.15 -5.26 3.12
C GLY A 160 10.66 -5.19 2.81
N ILE A 161 10.03 -4.02 2.86
CA ILE A 161 8.60 -3.88 2.54
C ILE A 161 8.35 -4.16 1.05
N GLN A 162 7.27 -4.84 0.69
CA GLN A 162 7.03 -5.21 -0.71
C GLN A 162 6.64 -4.02 -1.57
N VAL A 163 5.88 -3.06 -1.03
CA VAL A 163 5.54 -1.81 -1.72
C VAL A 163 5.86 -0.64 -0.81
N LEU A 164 6.71 0.27 -1.26
CA LEU A 164 7.02 1.52 -0.55
C LEU A 164 6.38 2.67 -1.33
N ILE A 165 5.56 3.48 -0.66
CA ILE A 165 4.92 4.66 -1.23
C ILE A 165 5.56 5.89 -0.59
N ILE A 166 6.04 6.80 -1.44
CA ILE A 166 6.62 8.10 -1.05
C ILE A 166 5.73 9.18 -1.67
N ASP A 167 4.97 9.91 -0.85
CA ASP A 167 4.16 11.04 -1.29
C ASP A 167 4.92 12.37 -1.15
N ASP A 168 4.42 13.42 -1.80
CA ASP A 168 4.95 14.79 -1.72
C ASP A 168 6.46 14.90 -2.04
N PHE A 169 6.93 14.06 -2.97
CA PHE A 169 8.32 14.06 -3.39
C PHE A 169 8.70 15.36 -4.11
N GLY A 170 9.78 15.99 -3.66
CA GLY A 170 10.29 17.23 -4.25
C GLY A 170 9.62 18.51 -3.75
N MET A 171 8.85 18.48 -2.67
CA MET A 171 8.31 19.70 -2.03
C MET A 171 9.40 20.62 -1.46
N ALA A 172 10.54 20.03 -1.08
CA ALA A 172 11.73 20.73 -0.61
C ALA A 172 12.99 20.06 -1.22
N PRO A 173 14.12 20.79 -1.33
CA PRO A 173 15.40 20.19 -1.69
C PRO A 173 15.76 19.04 -0.76
N ILE A 174 16.33 17.97 -1.31
CA ILE A 174 16.74 16.80 -0.55
C ILE A 174 18.12 17.07 0.06
N PRO A 175 18.26 17.00 1.40
CA PRO A 175 19.57 17.09 2.05
C PRO A 175 20.54 16.02 1.52
N SER A 176 21.82 16.38 1.38
CA SER A 176 22.81 15.48 0.78
C SER A 176 22.91 14.12 1.48
N GLU A 177 22.89 14.13 2.81
CA GLU A 177 22.86 12.91 3.64
C GLU A 177 21.66 12.00 3.31
N HIS A 178 20.48 12.57 3.04
CA HIS A 178 19.27 11.81 2.71
C HIS A 178 19.29 11.32 1.26
N ALA A 179 19.91 12.06 0.34
CA ALA A 179 20.01 11.66 -1.06
C ALA A 179 20.83 10.36 -1.22
N HIS A 180 21.98 10.26 -0.54
CA HIS A 180 22.79 9.03 -0.52
C HIS A 180 22.02 7.83 0.04
N VAL A 181 21.27 8.06 1.11
CA VAL A 181 20.43 7.03 1.73
C VAL A 181 19.33 6.58 0.77
N LEU A 182 18.64 7.54 0.16
CA LEU A 182 17.54 7.26 -0.75
C LEU A 182 18.02 6.42 -1.93
N LEU A 183 19.19 6.77 -2.50
CA LEU A 183 19.86 5.98 -3.52
C LEU A 183 20.10 4.53 -3.07
N ASP A 184 20.69 4.32 -1.89
CA ASP A 184 20.96 2.98 -1.37
C ASP A 184 19.69 2.17 -1.10
N ILE A 185 18.62 2.81 -0.59
CA ILE A 185 17.32 2.17 -0.40
C ILE A 185 16.75 1.74 -1.74
N ILE A 186 16.68 2.64 -2.72
CA ILE A 186 16.13 2.36 -4.05
C ILE A 186 16.92 1.22 -4.72
N ASP A 187 18.25 1.30 -4.71
CA ASP A 187 19.11 0.31 -5.35
C ASP A 187 18.88 -1.09 -4.78
N LYS A 188 18.86 -1.23 -3.44
CA LYS A 188 18.58 -2.51 -2.77
C LYS A 188 17.15 -3.00 -3.00
N ARG A 189 16.19 -2.08 -3.14
CA ARG A 189 14.79 -2.42 -3.39
C ARG A 189 14.53 -2.97 -4.78
N ARG A 190 15.39 -2.73 -5.78
CA ARG A 190 15.22 -3.25 -7.15
C ARG A 190 14.98 -4.76 -7.21
N ARG A 191 15.53 -5.51 -6.25
CA ARG A 191 15.35 -6.98 -6.14
C ARG A 191 14.22 -7.40 -5.18
N ILE A 192 13.72 -6.48 -4.36
CA ILE A 192 12.77 -6.77 -3.28
C ILE A 192 11.36 -6.31 -3.62
N GLY A 193 11.17 -5.07 -4.05
CA GLY A 193 9.85 -4.51 -4.25
C GLY A 193 9.88 -3.11 -4.87
N PRO A 194 8.84 -2.71 -5.61
CA PRO A 194 8.81 -1.41 -6.24
C PRO A 194 8.65 -0.26 -5.23
N VAL A 195 8.91 0.95 -5.72
CA VAL A 195 8.57 2.22 -5.08
C VAL A 195 7.47 2.89 -5.92
N VAL A 196 6.46 3.43 -5.23
CA VAL A 196 5.48 4.36 -5.80
C VAL A 196 5.86 5.75 -5.33
N ILE A 197 6.05 6.69 -6.24
CA ILE A 197 6.41 8.07 -5.90
C ILE A 197 5.36 9.01 -6.45
N ALA A 198 4.81 9.84 -5.58
CA ALA A 198 3.92 10.94 -5.98
C ALA A 198 4.64 12.28 -5.83
N SER A 199 4.53 13.14 -6.85
CA SER A 199 5.13 14.47 -6.86
C SER A 199 4.22 15.49 -7.52
N GLN A 200 4.26 16.74 -7.06
CA GLN A 200 3.60 17.82 -7.77
C GLN A 200 4.32 18.24 -9.06
N PHE A 201 5.57 17.83 -9.22
CA PHE A 201 6.41 18.18 -10.36
C PHE A 201 6.57 16.99 -11.31
N PRO A 202 6.60 17.23 -12.64
CA PRO A 202 6.93 16.19 -13.59
C PRO A 202 8.37 15.72 -13.40
N LYS A 203 8.66 14.46 -13.75
CA LYS A 203 9.98 13.83 -13.56
C LYS A 203 11.16 14.64 -14.12
N GLY A 204 10.95 15.39 -15.21
CA GLY A 204 11.99 16.23 -15.82
C GLY A 204 12.50 17.35 -14.92
N LYS A 205 11.77 17.71 -13.85
CA LYS A 205 12.21 18.71 -12.85
C LYS A 205 12.94 18.10 -11.66
N TRP A 206 12.96 16.78 -11.52
CA TRP A 206 13.44 16.13 -10.30
C TRP A 206 14.95 16.24 -10.10
N HIS A 207 15.73 16.46 -11.17
CA HIS A 207 17.18 16.71 -11.03
C HIS A 207 17.48 17.87 -10.08
N GLY A 208 16.65 18.92 -10.09
CA GLY A 208 16.82 20.08 -9.22
C GLY A 208 16.49 19.83 -7.75
N PHE A 209 16.00 18.65 -7.37
CA PHE A 209 15.72 18.31 -5.97
C PHE A 209 16.95 17.76 -5.26
N PHE A 210 17.92 17.25 -6.01
CA PHE A 210 19.12 16.63 -5.46
C PHE A 210 20.24 17.66 -5.30
N PRO A 211 21.17 17.44 -4.34
CA PRO A 211 22.26 18.38 -4.06
C PRO A 211 23.25 18.52 -5.23
N ASP A 212 23.43 17.46 -6.03
CA ASP A 212 24.32 17.45 -7.17
C ASP A 212 23.75 16.62 -8.34
N PRO A 213 24.16 16.92 -9.59
CA PRO A 213 23.65 16.22 -10.77
C PRO A 213 23.97 14.72 -10.82
N THR A 214 25.15 14.31 -10.31
CA THR A 214 25.57 12.90 -10.33
C THR A 214 24.65 12.04 -9.46
N MET A 215 24.30 12.56 -8.28
CA MET A 215 23.33 11.92 -7.39
C MET A 215 21.94 11.86 -8.01
N ALA A 216 21.50 12.95 -8.65
CA ALA A 216 20.24 12.98 -9.37
C ALA A 216 20.19 11.89 -10.44
N ASP A 217 21.21 11.82 -11.30
CA ASP A 217 21.32 10.82 -12.37
C ASP A 217 21.26 9.41 -11.81
N ALA A 218 22.02 9.12 -10.75
CA ALA A 218 22.04 7.80 -10.12
C ALA A 218 20.67 7.37 -9.58
N VAL A 219 19.93 8.27 -8.95
CA VAL A 219 18.61 7.97 -8.39
C VAL A 219 17.55 7.87 -9.49
N MET A 220 17.57 8.80 -10.45
CA MET A 220 16.63 8.86 -11.56
C MET A 220 16.77 7.64 -12.48
N ASP A 221 17.99 7.20 -12.79
CA ASP A 221 18.25 6.00 -13.59
C ASP A 221 17.56 4.76 -12.99
N ARG A 222 17.62 4.62 -11.67
CA ARG A 222 17.04 3.46 -10.96
C ARG A 222 15.53 3.53 -10.84
N ILE A 223 14.95 4.73 -10.74
CA ILE A 223 13.50 4.89 -10.59
C ILE A 223 12.80 4.92 -11.96
N VAL A 224 13.28 5.74 -12.88
CA VAL A 224 12.52 6.18 -14.06
C VAL A 224 12.54 5.15 -15.18
N HIS A 225 13.64 4.43 -15.38
CA HIS A 225 13.77 3.51 -16.52
C HIS A 225 12.77 2.35 -16.51
N MET A 226 12.23 1.98 -15.35
CA MET A 226 11.24 0.89 -15.21
C MET A 226 9.94 1.36 -14.55
N ALA A 227 9.60 2.65 -14.71
CA ALA A 227 8.40 3.22 -14.12
C ALA A 227 7.20 3.23 -15.08
N THR A 228 6.02 2.90 -14.55
CA THR A 228 4.75 3.30 -15.15
C THR A 228 4.43 4.73 -14.69
N GLU A 229 4.17 5.64 -15.63
CA GLU A 229 3.89 7.04 -15.33
C GLU A 229 2.41 7.37 -15.45
N ILE A 230 1.86 8.02 -14.42
CA ILE A 230 0.51 8.56 -14.38
C ILE A 230 0.64 10.07 -14.20
N ASN A 231 0.23 10.84 -15.21
CA ASN A 231 0.30 12.29 -15.21
C ASN A 231 -1.11 12.86 -15.03
N LEU A 232 -1.47 13.16 -13.78
CA LEU A 232 -2.76 13.71 -13.43
C LEU A 232 -2.91 15.17 -13.89
N LYS A 233 -4.06 15.45 -14.49
CA LYS A 233 -4.47 16.73 -15.03
C LYS A 233 -5.81 17.17 -14.43
N GLY A 234 -6.21 18.40 -14.75
CA GLY A 234 -7.50 18.97 -14.34
C GLY A 234 -7.43 19.74 -13.04
N ASP A 235 -8.59 20.24 -12.62
CA ASP A 235 -8.74 21.08 -11.43
C ASP A 235 -8.61 20.31 -10.11
N SER A 236 -8.51 21.07 -9.03
CA SER A 236 -8.45 20.52 -7.68
C SER A 236 -9.74 19.79 -7.33
N MET A 237 -9.64 18.47 -7.13
CA MET A 237 -10.75 17.60 -6.70
C MET A 237 -11.30 18.01 -5.34
N ARG A 238 -10.50 18.69 -4.50
CA ARG A 238 -10.94 19.22 -3.20
C ARG A 238 -11.98 20.34 -3.37
N LYS A 239 -11.85 21.16 -4.43
CA LYS A 239 -12.82 22.22 -4.74
C LYS A 239 -14.12 21.65 -5.30
N MET A 240 -14.03 20.60 -6.12
CA MET A 240 -15.19 19.95 -6.72
C MET A 240 -16.08 19.29 -5.66
N LYS A 241 -15.51 18.51 -4.73
CA LYS A 241 -16.27 17.92 -3.61
C LYS A 241 -16.86 18.96 -2.65
N GLY A 242 -16.16 20.08 -2.44
CA GLY A 242 -16.66 21.18 -1.62
C GLY A 242 -17.88 21.87 -2.20
N ASN A 243 -17.94 22.01 -3.53
CA ASN A 243 -19.10 22.62 -4.21
C ASN A 243 -20.31 21.67 -4.29
N GLU A 244 -20.10 20.36 -4.43
CA GLU A 244 -21.19 19.37 -4.42
C GLU A 244 -21.85 19.20 -3.04
N ALA A 245 -21.16 19.52 -1.95
CA ALA A 245 -21.72 19.47 -0.59
C ALA A 245 -22.52 20.73 -0.19
N ILE A 246 -22.45 21.79 -1.00
CA ILE A 246 -23.10 23.09 -0.76
C ILE A 246 -24.31 23.30 -1.69
N ALA A 247 -24.46 22.45 -2.73
CA ALA A 247 -25.61 22.42 -3.64
C ALA A 247 -26.65 21.38 -3.18
#